data_AF-A0A2T3FVC9-F1
#
_entry.id   AF-A0A2T3FVC9-F1
#
_cell.length_a   1.000
_cell.length_b   1.000
_cell.length_c   1.000
_cell.angle_alpha   90.00
_cell.angle_beta   90.00
_cell.angle_gamma   90.00
#
_symmetry.space_group_name_H-M   'P 1'
#
loop_
_entity.id
_entity.type
_entity.pdbx_description
1 polymer ?
#
loop_
_entity_poly.entity_id
_entity_poly.type
_entity_poly.pdbx_seq_one_letter_code
_entity_poly.pdbx_strand_id
1 'polypeptide(L)'
;MEQVHLKYGTSAVDFEVDGAKSVKYLYENKMRVIEDIKAEFLHCVTDGVIGTKPLKELIAPTDPVTIVISDMTRFWMRQDVICELLVKYLHDEMGVGYDQIAVVVALGTHRKNTAEDRRKLASEFVYDHVASVTDHDCDASDLVYIGTTSVGHFLRTVHTCYPFLFSAPAFALV
;
A
#
# COMPACT_ATOMS: atom_id res chain seq x y z
N MET A 1 29.56 31.94 -5.70
CA MET A 1 29.41 30.48 -5.67
C MET A 1 28.20 30.16 -4.84
N GLU A 2 27.25 29.44 -5.42
CA GLU A 2 26.04 29.00 -4.72
C GLU A 2 26.30 27.59 -4.19
N GLN A 3 26.07 27.36 -2.90
CA GLN A 3 26.15 26.04 -2.29
C GLN A 3 24.82 25.32 -2.47
N VAL A 4 24.88 24.10 -3.01
CA VAL A 4 23.74 23.23 -3.26
C VAL A 4 23.83 22.02 -2.34
N HIS A 5 22.73 21.75 -1.65
CA HIS A 5 22.59 20.61 -0.75
C HIS A 5 21.75 19.52 -1.42
N LEU A 6 22.32 18.32 -1.60
CA LEU A 6 21.64 17.20 -2.26
C LEU A 6 21.62 15.96 -1.39
N LYS A 7 20.43 15.35 -1.22
CA LYS A 7 20.29 14.07 -0.52
C LYS A 7 21.03 12.96 -1.28
N TYR A 8 21.78 12.14 -0.55
CA TYR A 8 22.52 11.00 -1.09
C TYR A 8 22.47 9.81 -0.12
N GLY A 9 21.63 8.82 -0.41
CA GLY A 9 21.36 7.71 0.50
C GLY A 9 20.77 8.20 1.82
N THR A 10 21.43 7.88 2.94
CA THR A 10 21.09 8.37 4.29
C THR A 10 21.84 9.64 4.68
N SER A 11 22.60 10.22 3.76
CA SER A 11 23.44 11.40 3.97
C SER A 11 23.04 12.52 3.00
N ALA A 12 23.82 13.60 3.01
CA ALA A 12 23.74 14.64 2.00
C ALA A 12 25.14 15.03 1.55
N VAL A 13 25.20 15.56 0.32
CA VAL A 13 26.41 16.07 -0.30
C VAL A 13 26.19 17.55 -0.58
N ASP A 14 27.15 18.36 -0.14
CA ASP A 14 27.23 19.77 -0.47
C ASP A 14 28.21 19.96 -1.62
N PHE A 15 27.82 20.77 -2.61
CA PHE A 15 28.69 21.13 -3.71
C PHE A 15 28.45 22.58 -4.14
N GLU A 16 29.46 23.16 -4.78
CA GLU A 16 29.39 24.52 -5.29
C GLU A 16 29.22 24.52 -6.81
N VAL A 17 28.33 25.39 -7.28
CA VAL A 17 28.19 25.65 -8.71
C VAL A 17 28.96 26.93 -9.05
N ASP A 18 29.94 26.80 -9.95
CA ASP A 18 30.75 27.90 -10.49
C ASP A 18 30.69 27.95 -12.02
N GLY A 19 30.87 29.14 -12.60
CA GLY A 19 30.89 29.37 -14.05
C GLY A 19 29.52 29.28 -14.77
N ALA A 20 28.43 28.98 -14.06
CA ALA A 20 27.09 28.96 -14.64
C ALA A 20 26.53 30.38 -14.86
N LYS A 21 25.96 30.63 -16.05
CA LYS A 21 25.28 31.92 -16.35
C LYS A 21 24.01 32.12 -15.52
N SER A 22 23.29 31.04 -15.23
CA SER A 22 22.15 30.99 -14.32
C SER A 22 21.89 29.55 -13.91
N VAL A 23 21.35 29.37 -12.70
CA VAL A 23 20.91 28.07 -12.18
C VAL A 23 19.45 28.19 -11.79
N LYS A 24 18.64 27.18 -12.13
CA LYS A 24 17.23 27.10 -11.74
C LYS A 24 16.96 25.75 -11.12
N TYR A 25 16.42 25.77 -9.90
CA TYR A 25 16.02 24.59 -9.18
C TYR A 25 14.54 24.33 -9.38
N LEU A 26 14.19 23.05 -9.54
CA LEU A 26 12.81 22.59 -9.56
C LEU A 26 12.54 21.95 -8.20
N TYR A 27 11.57 22.52 -7.49
CA TYR A 27 11.08 21.99 -6.23
C TYR A 27 9.69 21.41 -6.44
N GLU A 28 9.31 20.49 -5.57
CA GLU A 28 7.96 19.97 -5.51
C GLU A 28 6.94 21.08 -5.24
N ASN A 29 5.71 20.88 -5.72
CA ASN A 29 4.61 21.72 -5.30
C ASN A 29 4.35 21.51 -3.81
N LYS A 30 4.08 22.60 -3.09
CA LYS A 30 3.70 22.53 -1.68
C LYS A 30 2.43 21.68 -1.53
N MET A 31 2.51 20.65 -0.70
CA MET A 31 1.37 19.84 -0.30
C MET A 31 0.98 20.17 1.15
N ARG A 32 -0.29 19.96 1.50
CA ARG A 32 -0.75 20.07 2.88
C ARG A 32 -0.04 19.00 3.72
N VAL A 33 0.55 19.40 4.84
CA VAL A 33 1.10 18.47 5.82
C VAL A 33 -0.05 17.79 6.57
N ILE A 34 0.03 16.47 6.73
CA ILE A 34 -0.89 15.70 7.58
C ILE A 34 -0.29 15.66 8.98
N GLU A 35 -0.84 16.45 9.89
CA GLU A 35 -0.37 16.56 11.28
C GLU A 35 -0.86 15.38 12.15
N ASP A 36 -2.08 14.89 11.89
CA ASP A 36 -2.67 13.73 12.56
C ASP A 36 -3.07 12.68 11.52
N ILE A 37 -2.18 11.70 11.34
CA ILE A 37 -2.38 10.60 10.39
C ILE A 37 -3.62 9.78 10.73
N LYS A 38 -3.92 9.58 12.02
CA LYS A 38 -5.06 8.75 12.46
C LYS A 38 -6.38 9.46 12.15
N ALA A 39 -6.48 10.74 12.47
CA ALA A 39 -7.66 11.53 12.17
C ALA A 39 -7.89 11.67 10.65
N GLU A 40 -6.82 11.92 9.88
CA GLU A 40 -6.91 12.00 8.42
C GLU A 40 -7.32 10.65 7.81
N PHE A 41 -6.71 9.55 8.25
CA PHE A 41 -7.09 8.20 7.83
C PHE A 41 -8.58 7.93 8.07
N LEU A 42 -9.07 8.21 9.29
CA LEU A 42 -10.47 7.99 9.64
C LEU A 42 -11.40 8.80 8.73
N HIS A 43 -11.10 10.09 8.52
CA HIS A 43 -11.84 10.91 7.59
C HIS A 43 -11.86 10.31 6.18
N CYS A 44 -10.72 9.86 5.65
CA CYS A 44 -10.64 9.27 4.31
C CYS A 44 -11.48 8.01 4.12
N VAL A 45 -11.64 7.18 5.16
CA VAL A 45 -12.43 5.93 5.08
C VAL A 45 -13.91 6.12 5.45
N THR A 46 -14.29 7.28 6.02
CA THR A 46 -15.67 7.64 6.37
C THR A 46 -16.23 8.74 5.49
N ASP A 47 -15.96 10.01 5.80
CA ASP A 47 -16.67 11.17 5.26
C ASP A 47 -15.96 11.80 4.06
N GLY A 48 -14.66 11.55 3.92
CA GLY A 48 -13.78 12.06 2.87
C GLY A 48 -13.63 11.13 1.67
N VAL A 49 -14.51 10.14 1.53
CA VAL A 49 -14.44 9.12 0.49
C VAL A 49 -14.68 9.74 -0.89
N ILE A 50 -13.90 9.33 -1.88
CA ILE A 50 -13.98 9.85 -3.25
C ILE A 50 -14.45 8.76 -4.20
N GLY A 51 -15.57 9.00 -4.89
CA GLY A 51 -16.04 8.14 -5.99
C GLY A 51 -16.60 6.77 -5.56
N THR A 52 -16.79 6.54 -4.26
CA THR A 52 -17.37 5.31 -3.71
C THR A 52 -18.07 5.57 -2.36
N LYS A 53 -18.62 4.53 -1.75
CA LYS A 53 -19.23 4.58 -0.41
C LYS A 53 -18.19 4.36 0.69
N PRO A 54 -18.46 4.80 1.93
CA PRO A 54 -17.64 4.45 3.09
C PRO A 54 -17.46 2.94 3.25
N LEU A 55 -16.31 2.53 3.81
CA LEU A 55 -15.99 1.09 3.97
C LEU A 55 -17.06 0.33 4.77
N LYS A 56 -17.65 0.97 5.77
CA LYS A 56 -18.75 0.42 6.60
C LYS A 56 -20.00 0.05 5.80
N GLU A 57 -20.19 0.63 4.61
CA GLU A 57 -21.31 0.30 3.72
C GLU A 57 -20.94 -0.76 2.66
N LEU A 58 -19.66 -1.09 2.53
CA LEU A 58 -19.14 -1.98 1.48
C LEU A 58 -18.70 -3.34 2.01
N ILE A 59 -18.38 -3.46 3.30
CA ILE A 59 -17.83 -4.69 3.88
C ILE A 59 -18.73 -5.10 5.05
N ALA A 60 -19.25 -6.33 5.00
CA ALA A 60 -19.93 -6.95 6.11
C ALA A 60 -18.92 -7.57 7.10
N PRO A 61 -19.27 -7.71 8.39
CA PRO A 61 -18.38 -8.32 9.39
C PRO A 61 -17.92 -9.74 9.02
N THR A 62 -18.74 -10.47 8.25
CA THR A 62 -18.46 -11.85 7.83
C THR A 62 -17.68 -11.93 6.53
N ASP A 63 -17.42 -10.81 5.85
CA ASP A 63 -16.71 -10.83 4.58
C ASP A 63 -15.23 -11.12 4.82
N PRO A 64 -14.62 -12.01 4.03
CA PRO A 64 -13.18 -12.06 3.97
C PRO A 64 -12.65 -10.76 3.34
N VAL A 65 -11.47 -10.30 3.76
CA VAL A 65 -10.86 -9.05 3.31
C VAL A 65 -9.41 -9.29 2.93
N THR A 66 -9.03 -8.94 1.70
CA THR A 66 -7.63 -8.91 1.27
C THR A 66 -7.17 -7.46 1.11
N ILE A 67 -6.12 -7.09 1.85
CA ILE A 67 -5.45 -5.80 1.75
C ILE A 67 -4.21 -5.98 0.88
N VAL A 68 -4.09 -5.18 -0.17
CA VAL A 68 -2.90 -5.19 -1.02
C VAL A 68 -2.01 -4.02 -0.66
N ILE A 69 -0.76 -4.30 -0.30
CA ILE A 69 0.25 -3.29 0.03
C ILE A 69 1.39 -3.33 -0.99
N SER A 70 2.08 -2.21 -1.15
CA SER A 70 3.25 -2.11 -2.03
C SER A 70 4.45 -2.86 -1.47
N ASP A 71 5.45 -3.13 -2.31
CA ASP A 71 6.68 -3.80 -1.90
C ASP A 71 7.70 -2.88 -1.20
N MET A 72 8.85 -3.45 -0.82
CA MET A 72 9.93 -2.72 -0.14
C MET A 72 10.44 -1.52 -0.92
N THR A 73 10.38 -1.54 -2.26
CA THR A 73 10.82 -0.40 -3.09
C THR A 73 9.92 0.83 -2.98
N ARG A 74 8.78 0.72 -2.28
CA ARG A 74 7.83 1.82 -2.02
C ARG A 74 7.61 2.10 -0.53
N PHE A 75 8.44 1.53 0.35
CA PHE A 75 8.29 1.71 1.80
C PHE A 75 8.42 3.16 2.29
N TRP A 76 8.96 4.07 1.47
CA TRP A 76 9.01 5.50 1.77
C TRP A 76 7.62 6.13 2.02
N MET A 77 6.54 5.49 1.57
CA MET A 77 5.15 5.91 1.81
C MET A 77 4.63 5.58 3.21
N ARG A 78 5.38 4.80 4.01
CA ARG A 78 5.00 4.37 5.37
C ARG A 78 3.64 3.67 5.44
N GLN A 79 3.41 2.79 4.46
CA GLN A 79 2.21 1.96 4.39
C GLN A 79 2.00 1.07 5.63
N ASP A 80 3.06 0.78 6.40
CA ASP A 80 2.98 0.06 7.68
C ASP A 80 2.03 0.77 8.66
N VAL A 81 2.07 2.09 8.69
CA VAL A 81 1.20 2.91 9.56
C VAL A 81 -0.25 2.83 9.09
N ILE A 82 -0.48 2.94 7.78
CA ILE A 82 -1.83 2.95 7.21
C ILE A 82 -2.46 1.55 7.24
N CYS A 83 -1.69 0.51 6.97
CA CYS A 83 -2.13 -0.88 7.03
C CYS A 83 -2.58 -1.24 8.45
N GLU A 84 -1.80 -0.86 9.47
CA GLU A 84 -2.17 -1.09 10.86
C GLU A 84 -3.47 -0.34 11.25
N LEU A 85 -3.62 0.91 10.84
CA LEU A 85 -4.83 1.69 11.08
C LEU A 85 -6.06 1.05 10.39
N LEU A 86 -5.89 0.56 9.17
CA LEU A 86 -6.95 -0.10 8.43
C LEU A 86 -7.37 -1.42 9.07
N VAL A 87 -6.42 -2.26 9.48
CA VAL A 87 -6.71 -3.53 10.16
C VAL A 87 -7.44 -3.30 11.47
N LYS A 88 -7.00 -2.32 12.28
CA LYS A 88 -7.70 -1.95 13.52
C LYS A 88 -9.10 -1.44 13.25
N TYR A 89 -9.29 -0.59 12.24
CA TYR A 89 -10.62 -0.11 11.85
C TYR A 89 -11.55 -1.25 11.40
N LEU A 90 -11.08 -2.15 10.53
CA LEU A 90 -11.86 -3.32 10.10
C LEU A 90 -12.28 -4.19 11.29
N HIS A 91 -11.38 -4.40 12.25
CA HIS A 91 -11.68 -5.23 13.42
C HIS A 91 -12.59 -4.50 14.44
N ASP A 92 -12.11 -3.39 14.97
CA ASP A 92 -12.70 -2.71 16.12
C ASP A 92 -14.04 -2.04 15.76
N GLU A 93 -14.14 -1.47 14.55
CA GLU A 93 -15.26 -0.64 14.12
C GLU A 93 -16.25 -1.37 13.20
N MET A 94 -15.81 -2.44 12.53
CA MET A 94 -16.61 -3.18 11.56
C MET A 94 -16.82 -4.64 11.94
N GLY A 95 -16.14 -5.14 12.99
CA GLY A 95 -16.34 -6.49 13.51
C GLY A 95 -15.77 -7.60 12.63
N VAL A 96 -14.88 -7.28 11.68
CA VAL A 96 -14.21 -8.27 10.83
C VAL A 96 -13.19 -9.04 11.68
N GLY A 97 -13.26 -10.36 11.68
CA GLY A 97 -12.29 -11.21 12.38
C GLY A 97 -10.89 -11.09 11.78
N TYR A 98 -9.84 -11.11 12.61
CA TYR A 98 -8.46 -11.07 12.07
C TYR A 98 -8.14 -12.27 11.16
N ASP A 99 -8.75 -13.42 11.44
CA ASP A 99 -8.69 -14.65 10.64
C ASP A 99 -9.38 -14.51 9.26
N GLN A 100 -10.15 -13.44 9.07
CA GLN A 100 -10.77 -13.10 7.80
C GLN A 100 -9.97 -12.07 7.00
N ILE A 101 -8.90 -11.51 7.58
CA ILE A 101 -8.06 -10.49 6.94
C ILE A 101 -6.77 -11.14 6.45
N ALA A 102 -6.46 -10.96 5.17
CA ALA A 102 -5.18 -11.33 4.57
C ALA A 102 -4.48 -10.10 3.98
N VAL A 103 -3.15 -10.07 4.04
CA VAL A 103 -2.33 -9.03 3.41
C VAL A 103 -1.47 -9.65 2.32
N VAL A 104 -1.51 -9.04 1.13
CA VAL A 104 -0.69 -9.44 -0.02
C VAL A 104 0.26 -8.30 -0.39
N VAL A 105 1.56 -8.59 -0.42
CA VAL A 105 2.58 -7.65 -0.90
C VAL A 105 2.69 -7.75 -2.41
N ALA A 106 2.38 -6.67 -3.12
CA ALA A 106 2.41 -6.59 -4.57
C ALA A 106 3.85 -6.43 -5.11
N LEU A 107 4.56 -7.54 -5.28
CA LEU A 107 5.95 -7.56 -5.75
C LEU A 107 6.13 -7.21 -7.23
N GLY A 108 5.10 -7.42 -8.07
CA GLY A 108 5.30 -7.50 -9.50
C GLY A 108 6.34 -8.59 -9.83
N THR A 109 7.45 -8.21 -10.45
CA THR A 109 8.56 -9.11 -10.80
C THR A 109 9.73 -9.09 -9.81
N HIS A 110 9.58 -8.41 -8.67
CA HIS A 110 10.66 -8.27 -7.70
C HIS A 110 10.88 -9.55 -6.88
N ARG A 111 12.05 -9.61 -6.23
CA ARG A 111 12.40 -10.72 -5.33
C ARG A 111 11.39 -10.86 -4.19
N LYS A 112 11.27 -12.09 -3.68
CA LYS A 112 10.53 -12.37 -2.44
C LYS A 112 11.13 -11.63 -1.24
N ASN A 113 10.27 -11.31 -0.30
CA ASN A 113 10.63 -10.70 0.97
C ASN A 113 11.04 -11.76 1.99
N THR A 114 11.88 -11.36 2.94
CA THR A 114 12.09 -12.13 4.17
C THR A 114 10.87 -11.98 5.11
N ALA A 115 10.83 -12.76 6.19
CA ALA A 115 9.80 -12.58 7.22
C ALA A 115 9.91 -11.20 7.90
N GLU A 116 11.15 -10.73 8.12
CA GLU A 116 11.42 -9.39 8.68
C GLU A 116 10.96 -8.28 7.73
N ASP A 117 11.21 -8.43 6.43
CA ASP A 117 10.72 -7.49 5.42
C ASP A 117 9.18 -7.41 5.45
N ARG A 118 8.48 -8.55 5.49
CA ARG A 118 7.01 -8.57 5.54
C ARG A 118 6.45 -7.98 6.83
N ARG A 119 7.05 -8.29 7.98
CA ARG A 119 6.72 -7.69 9.27
C ARG A 119 6.88 -6.18 9.24
N LYS A 120 7.96 -5.69 8.62
CA LYS A 120 8.19 -4.26 8.44
C LYS A 120 7.17 -3.61 7.50
N LEU A 121 6.83 -4.27 6.39
CA LEU A 121 5.91 -3.73 5.39
C LEU A 121 4.46 -3.62 5.90
N ALA A 122 3.99 -4.62 6.64
CA ALA A 122 2.62 -4.67 7.15
C ALA A 122 2.46 -4.05 8.54
N SER A 123 3.56 -3.81 9.26
CA SER A 123 3.65 -3.63 10.71
C SER A 123 3.69 -4.95 11.50
N GLU A 124 4.35 -4.89 12.66
CA GLU A 124 4.46 -6.02 13.60
C GLU A 124 3.09 -6.47 14.10
N PHE A 125 2.24 -5.51 14.46
CA PHE A 125 0.88 -5.79 14.89
C PHE A 125 0.10 -6.56 13.83
N VAL A 126 0.10 -6.08 12.58
CA VAL A 126 -0.65 -6.74 11.50
C VAL A 126 -0.11 -8.14 11.26
N TYR A 127 1.22 -8.29 11.16
CA TYR A 127 1.85 -9.57 10.87
C TYR A 127 1.50 -10.66 11.90
N ASP A 128 1.32 -10.29 13.16
CA ASP A 128 1.06 -11.24 14.25
C ASP A 128 -0.43 -11.57 14.45
N HIS A 129 -1.36 -10.74 13.95
CA HIS A 129 -2.79 -10.90 14.23
C HIS A 129 -3.58 -11.44 13.03
N VAL A 130 -3.29 -10.97 11.81
CA VAL A 130 -4.10 -11.31 10.62
C VAL A 130 -3.84 -12.73 10.13
N ALA A 131 -4.75 -13.28 9.33
CA ALA A 131 -4.67 -14.66 8.83
C ALA A 131 -3.37 -14.96 8.09
N SER A 132 -2.88 -14.00 7.29
CA SER A 132 -1.58 -14.13 6.61
C SER A 132 -1.04 -12.79 6.08
N VAL A 133 0.28 -12.70 6.00
CA VAL A 133 1.00 -11.68 5.22
C VAL A 133 1.91 -12.39 4.23
N THR A 134 1.57 -12.32 2.94
CA THR A 134 2.22 -13.12 1.88
C THR A 134 2.69 -12.27 0.71
N ASP A 135 3.72 -12.75 0.02
CA ASP A 135 4.24 -12.10 -1.18
C ASP A 135 3.49 -12.61 -2.42
N HIS A 136 3.03 -11.68 -3.26
CA HIS A 136 2.56 -12.04 -4.61
C HIS A 136 3.66 -12.76 -5.39
N ASP A 137 3.28 -13.76 -6.19
CA ASP A 137 4.16 -14.48 -7.11
C ASP A 137 3.64 -14.33 -8.53
N CYS A 138 4.39 -13.67 -9.41
CA CYS A 138 3.99 -13.54 -10.82
C CYS A 138 4.25 -14.80 -11.64
N ASP A 139 5.05 -15.75 -11.12
CA ASP A 139 5.39 -17.02 -11.78
C ASP A 139 4.67 -18.22 -11.12
N ALA A 140 3.74 -17.96 -10.20
CA ALA A 140 2.93 -18.98 -9.56
C ALA A 140 2.18 -19.84 -10.60
N SER A 141 2.20 -21.16 -10.42
CA SER A 141 1.50 -22.10 -11.30
C SER A 141 -0.02 -22.06 -11.12
N ASP A 142 -0.51 -21.52 -10.01
CA ASP A 142 -1.91 -21.42 -9.62
C ASP A 142 -2.52 -20.03 -9.86
N LEU A 143 -1.87 -19.19 -10.68
CA LEU A 143 -2.44 -17.91 -11.10
C LEU A 143 -3.75 -18.11 -11.88
N VAL A 144 -4.78 -17.38 -11.48
CA VAL A 144 -6.14 -17.51 -12.01
C VAL A 144 -6.41 -16.43 -13.05
N TYR A 145 -6.97 -16.82 -14.20
CA TYR A 145 -7.37 -15.89 -15.26
C TYR A 145 -8.56 -15.02 -14.82
N ILE A 146 -8.42 -13.70 -14.97
CA ILE A 146 -9.45 -12.72 -14.57
C ILE A 146 -9.98 -11.91 -15.75
N GLY A 147 -9.39 -12.06 -16.94
CA GLY A 147 -9.85 -11.34 -18.12
C GLY A 147 -8.74 -11.11 -19.13
N THR A 148 -9.07 -10.37 -20.19
CA THR A 148 -8.11 -9.96 -21.22
C THR A 148 -8.10 -8.44 -21.27
N THR A 149 -6.91 -7.85 -21.27
CA THR A 149 -6.74 -6.40 -21.45
C THR A 149 -7.29 -5.95 -22.82
N SER A 150 -7.61 -4.66 -22.95
CA SER A 150 -8.07 -4.09 -24.23
C SER A 150 -7.06 -4.25 -25.39
N VAL A 151 -5.79 -4.47 -25.07
CA VAL A 151 -4.69 -4.72 -26.04
C VAL A 151 -4.39 -6.21 -26.24
N GLY A 152 -5.20 -7.12 -25.70
CA GLY A 152 -5.16 -8.55 -26.01
C GLY A 152 -4.30 -9.44 -25.09
N HIS A 153 -3.68 -8.88 -24.04
CA HIS A 153 -2.92 -9.68 -23.06
C HIS A 153 -3.83 -10.28 -21.99
N PHE A 154 -3.61 -11.55 -21.64
CA PHE A 154 -4.32 -12.22 -20.54
C PHE A 154 -3.92 -11.63 -19.19
N LEU A 155 -4.90 -11.36 -18.35
CA LEU A 155 -4.73 -10.95 -16.97
C LEU A 155 -4.90 -12.16 -16.05
N ARG A 156 -3.95 -12.34 -15.14
CA ARG A 156 -4.00 -13.38 -14.12
C ARG A 156 -3.59 -12.81 -12.76
N THR A 157 -4.10 -13.41 -11.69
CA THR A 157 -3.80 -13.00 -10.31
C THR A 157 -3.80 -14.21 -9.36
N VAL A 158 -3.23 -14.04 -8.18
CA VAL A 158 -3.17 -15.09 -7.14
C VAL A 158 -4.56 -15.40 -6.58
N HIS A 159 -4.76 -16.65 -6.18
CA HIS A 159 -6.05 -17.10 -5.63
C HIS A 159 -6.46 -16.30 -4.38
N THR A 160 -5.52 -15.82 -3.57
CA THR A 160 -5.82 -14.97 -2.40
C THR A 160 -6.48 -13.63 -2.78
N CYS A 161 -6.38 -13.20 -4.05
CA CYS A 161 -7.09 -12.04 -4.59
C CYS A 161 -8.33 -12.43 -5.41
N TYR A 162 -8.52 -13.71 -5.75
CA TYR A 162 -9.49 -14.15 -6.76
C TYR A 162 -10.96 -14.22 -6.28
N PRO A 163 -11.30 -14.77 -5.10
CA PRO A 163 -12.68 -14.70 -4.58
C PRO A 163 -13.19 -13.26 -4.53
N PHE A 164 -12.28 -12.29 -4.34
CA PHE A 164 -12.62 -10.90 -4.11
C PHE A 164 -12.92 -10.12 -5.38
N LEU A 165 -12.23 -10.43 -6.49
CA LEU A 165 -12.42 -9.72 -7.77
C LEU A 165 -13.78 -10.00 -8.43
N PHE A 166 -14.46 -11.09 -8.03
CA PHE A 166 -15.75 -11.48 -8.61
C PHE A 166 -16.88 -11.63 -7.60
N SER A 167 -16.62 -11.69 -6.28
CA SER A 167 -17.67 -11.91 -5.27
C SER A 167 -17.64 -11.03 -4.02
N ALA A 168 -16.67 -10.13 -3.83
CA ALA A 168 -16.63 -9.24 -2.65
C ALA A 168 -16.80 -7.76 -3.03
N PRO A 169 -17.40 -6.90 -2.17
CA PRO A 169 -17.79 -5.56 -2.55
C PRO A 169 -16.71 -4.49 -2.31
N ALA A 170 -15.51 -4.85 -1.81
CA ALA A 170 -14.47 -3.87 -1.50
C ALA A 170 -13.05 -4.38 -1.73
N PHE A 171 -12.22 -3.52 -2.34
CA PHE A 171 -10.79 -3.67 -2.51
C PHE A 171 -10.11 -2.43 -1.93
N ALA A 172 -9.20 -2.62 -0.98
CA ALA A 172 -8.38 -1.54 -0.43
C ALA A 172 -6.93 -1.71 -0.91
N LEU A 173 -6.49 -0.81 -1.77
CA LEU A 173 -5.09 -0.61 -2.09
C LEU A 173 -4.55 0.41 -1.10
N VAL A 174 -3.52 0.04 -0.35
CA VAL A 174 -2.81 0.92 0.59
C VAL A 174 -1.44 1.27 0.04
#